data_AF-A0AAW2SB41-F1
#
_entry.id   AF-A0AAW2SB41-F1
#
_cell.length_a   1.000
_cell.length_b   1.000
_cell.length_c   1.000
_cell.angle_alpha   90.00
_cell.angle_beta   90.00
_cell.angle_gamma   90.00
#
_symmetry.space_group_name_H-M   'P 1'
#
loop_
_entity.id
_entity.type
_entity.pdbx_description
1 polymer ?
#
loop_
_entity_poly.entity_id
_entity_poly.type
_entity_poly.pdbx_seq_one_letter_code
_entity_poly.pdbx_strand_id
1 'polypeptide(L)'
;MARVKYYSIIVPMLLAWLITILPSRASPNPNGDGYVRDACSVTRYPDLCIRSLSSFSSTAKHSPSKWARAGVSVAIGEAKRVARYLATLKRNRNGSRGRNRIALSDCVECFQDTLDNLHRSLYVLRKLSVRDFGSQVEDVATWVSAALTDEDTCLDGFDEQRGKRIKPLINRVSNVTYMTSNALALINKLATAGPECLKN
;
A
#
# COMPACT_ATOMS: atom_id res chain seq x y z
N MET A 1 -15.95 -9.17 78.19
CA MET A 1 -14.54 -8.78 78.33
C MET A 1 -13.67 -9.72 77.50
N ALA A 2 -12.83 -9.14 76.64
CA ALA A 2 -11.64 -9.62 75.93
C ALA A 2 -11.52 -11.10 75.50
N ARG A 3 -11.28 -11.31 74.19
CA ARG A 3 -10.06 -12.02 73.70
C ARG A 3 -9.61 -11.44 72.36
N VAL A 4 -8.35 -11.02 72.33
CA VAL A 4 -7.60 -10.56 71.15
C VAL A 4 -7.17 -11.78 70.33
N LYS A 5 -7.25 -11.71 68.99
CA LYS A 5 -6.66 -12.70 68.07
C LYS A 5 -5.52 -12.04 67.31
N TYR A 6 -4.30 -12.52 67.53
CA TYR A 6 -3.11 -12.14 66.77
C TYR A 6 -2.84 -13.13 65.63
N TYR A 7 -2.43 -12.53 64.53
CA TYR A 7 -2.10 -13.04 63.20
C TYR A 7 -0.94 -14.04 63.18
N SER A 8 -0.91 -14.94 62.18
CA SER A 8 0.36 -15.42 61.63
C SER A 8 0.26 -16.04 60.22
N ILE A 9 0.91 -15.35 59.28
CA ILE A 9 1.85 -15.89 58.29
C ILE A 9 1.33 -16.88 57.24
N ILE A 10 0.52 -16.44 56.26
CA ILE A 10 0.46 -17.12 54.94
C ILE A 10 0.07 -16.15 53.80
N VAL A 11 0.75 -15.02 53.56
CA VAL A 11 0.39 -14.21 52.36
C VAL A 11 1.49 -13.35 51.67
N PRO A 12 2.79 -13.69 51.63
CA PRO A 12 3.58 -13.05 50.57
C PRO A 12 4.52 -14.00 49.85
N MET A 13 3.98 -14.83 48.94
CA MET A 13 4.80 -15.53 47.95
C MET A 13 4.12 -15.74 46.59
N LEU A 14 3.09 -14.96 46.25
CA LEU A 14 2.34 -15.10 44.98
C LEU A 14 2.13 -13.79 44.20
N LEU A 15 3.03 -12.80 44.33
CA LEU A 15 2.92 -11.52 43.61
C LEU A 15 4.18 -11.11 42.82
N ALA A 16 4.96 -12.07 42.32
CA ALA A 16 6.17 -11.79 41.53
C ALA A 16 6.17 -12.39 40.12
N TRP A 17 5.01 -12.78 39.57
CA TRP A 17 4.89 -13.33 38.21
C TRP A 17 3.88 -12.54 37.36
N LEU A 18 4.15 -11.24 37.17
CA LEU A 18 3.55 -10.44 36.09
C LEU A 18 4.66 -9.60 35.46
N ILE A 19 5.63 -10.28 34.82
CA ILE A 19 6.49 -9.62 33.84
C ILE A 19 5.62 -9.43 32.60
N THR A 20 5.04 -8.24 32.47
CA THR A 20 4.43 -7.76 31.25
C THR A 20 5.49 -7.78 30.15
N ILE A 21 5.29 -8.60 29.12
CA ILE A 21 5.99 -8.45 27.84
C ILE A 21 5.51 -7.12 27.27
N LEU A 22 6.23 -6.03 27.54
CA LEU A 22 6.07 -4.81 26.75
C LEU A 22 6.52 -5.16 25.32
N PRO A 23 5.71 -4.88 24.28
CA PRO A 23 6.24 -4.89 22.93
C PRO A 23 7.36 -3.85 22.89
N SER A 24 8.58 -4.30 22.58
CA SER A 24 9.70 -3.40 22.33
C SER A 24 9.25 -2.37 21.30
N ARG A 25 9.06 -1.11 21.70
CA ARG A 25 9.02 -0.01 20.74
C ARG A 25 10.38 -0.04 20.07
N ALA A 26 10.42 -0.51 18.82
CA ALA A 26 11.58 -0.34 17.98
C ALA A 26 11.93 1.15 18.02
N SER A 27 13.12 1.48 18.55
CA SER A 27 13.62 2.84 18.53
C SER A 27 13.59 3.32 17.07
N PRO A 28 13.05 4.52 16.78
CA PRO A 28 13.16 5.07 15.43
C PRO A 28 14.65 5.11 15.10
N ASN A 29 15.07 4.30 14.13
CA ASN A 29 16.43 4.39 13.64
C ASN A 29 16.51 5.76 12.94
N PRO A 30 17.32 6.72 13.40
CA PRO A 30 17.39 8.04 12.76
C PRO A 30 17.72 7.95 11.27
N ASN A 31 18.38 6.86 10.85
CA ASN A 31 18.69 6.57 9.44
C ASN A 31 17.52 5.90 8.68
N GLY A 32 16.61 5.21 9.39
CA GLY A 32 15.41 4.59 8.82
C GLY A 32 14.40 5.63 8.34
N ASP A 33 14.23 6.73 9.04
CA ASP A 33 13.38 7.81 8.52
C ASP A 33 14.02 8.50 7.30
N GLY A 34 15.36 8.52 7.22
CA GLY A 34 16.09 9.09 6.09
C GLY A 34 15.85 8.36 4.77
N TYR A 35 15.95 7.02 4.75
CA TYR A 35 15.83 6.27 3.49
C TYR A 35 14.46 6.40 2.83
N VAL A 36 13.37 6.33 3.61
CA VAL A 36 12.02 6.47 3.06
C VAL A 36 11.76 7.89 2.56
N ARG A 37 12.28 8.92 3.27
CA ARG A 37 12.18 10.31 2.84
C ARG A 37 12.90 10.55 1.52
N ASP A 38 14.12 10.03 1.37
CA ASP A 38 14.87 10.11 0.12
C ASP A 38 14.14 9.40 -1.03
N ALA A 39 13.65 8.18 -0.79
CA ALA A 39 12.90 7.43 -1.79
C ALA A 39 11.63 8.16 -2.23
N CYS A 40 10.87 8.71 -1.28
CA CYS A 40 9.61 9.40 -1.55
C CYS A 40 9.76 10.83 -2.07
N SER A 41 10.96 11.41 -2.08
CA SER A 41 11.20 12.78 -2.54
C SER A 41 10.88 13.00 -4.03
N VAL A 42 10.91 11.94 -4.83
CA VAL A 42 10.62 11.99 -6.27
C VAL A 42 9.13 11.81 -6.59
N THR A 43 8.28 11.56 -5.60
CA THR A 43 6.88 11.20 -5.82
C THR A 43 5.95 12.41 -5.75
N ARG A 44 4.84 12.34 -6.49
CA ARG A 44 3.81 13.39 -6.48
C ARG A 44 3.10 13.51 -5.13
N TYR A 45 2.98 12.41 -4.39
CA TYR A 45 2.32 12.35 -3.08
C TYR A 45 3.31 11.89 -1.99
N PRO A 46 4.29 12.73 -1.61
CA PRO A 46 5.42 12.34 -0.76
C PRO A 46 4.97 11.92 0.65
N ASP A 47 4.03 12.64 1.27
CA ASP A 47 3.55 12.28 2.60
C ASP A 47 2.80 10.93 2.60
N LEU A 48 2.04 10.66 1.55
CA LEU A 48 1.35 9.38 1.38
C LEU A 48 2.36 8.25 1.18
N CYS A 49 3.38 8.48 0.34
CA CYS A 49 4.49 7.57 0.11
C CYS A 49 5.22 7.23 1.41
N ILE A 50 5.61 8.25 2.20
CA ILE A 50 6.34 8.05 3.46
C ILE A 50 5.51 7.22 4.43
N ARG A 51 4.24 7.57 4.63
CA ARG A 51 3.35 6.82 5.53
C ARG A 51 3.19 5.37 5.09
N SER A 52 3.00 5.12 3.80
CA SER A 52 2.71 3.78 3.29
C SER A 52 3.96 2.89 3.15
N LEU A 53 5.15 3.48 3.03
CA LEU A 53 6.40 2.75 2.79
C LEU A 53 7.39 2.76 3.97
N SER A 54 7.09 3.45 5.06
CA SER A 54 7.95 3.54 6.26
C SER A 54 8.46 2.18 6.76
N SER A 55 7.61 1.15 6.79
CA SER A 55 7.96 -0.20 7.25
C SER A 55 8.98 -0.92 6.36
N PHE A 56 9.20 -0.46 5.13
CA PHE A 56 10.17 -1.04 4.20
C PHE A 56 11.56 -0.42 4.34
N SER A 57 11.69 0.68 5.08
CA SER A 57 12.90 1.50 5.10
C SER A 57 14.18 0.72 5.45
N SER A 58 14.16 -0.06 6.53
CA SER A 58 15.32 -0.85 6.96
C SER A 58 15.73 -1.93 5.96
N THR A 59 14.77 -2.43 5.17
CA THR A 59 14.98 -3.49 4.18
C THR A 59 15.42 -2.92 2.84
N ALA A 60 14.82 -1.81 2.42
CA ALA A 60 15.06 -1.16 1.14
C ALA A 60 16.36 -0.33 1.16
N LYS A 61 16.63 0.42 2.25
CA LYS A 61 17.79 1.31 2.38
C LYS A 61 17.94 2.19 1.13
N HIS A 62 19.08 2.14 0.45
CA HIS A 62 19.35 2.90 -0.78
C HIS A 62 18.95 2.16 -2.07
N SER A 63 18.32 0.99 -2.01
CA SER A 63 18.04 0.16 -3.20
C SER A 63 16.79 0.65 -3.94
N PRO A 64 16.93 1.22 -5.17
CA PRO A 64 15.78 1.68 -5.94
C PRO A 64 14.85 0.52 -6.33
N SER A 65 15.42 -0.66 -6.62
CA SER A 65 14.63 -1.84 -7.00
C SER A 65 13.76 -2.35 -5.85
N LYS A 66 14.25 -2.30 -4.60
CA LYS A 66 13.45 -2.63 -3.42
C LYS A 66 12.33 -1.61 -3.18
N TRP A 67 12.61 -0.32 -3.39
CA TRP A 67 11.57 0.72 -3.28
C TRP A 67 10.49 0.59 -4.36
N ALA A 68 10.85 0.36 -5.62
CA ALA A 68 9.89 0.10 -6.70
C ALA A 68 9.00 -1.12 -6.38
N ARG A 69 9.61 -2.24 -5.93
CA ARG A 69 8.87 -3.43 -5.48
C ARG A 69 7.92 -3.14 -4.32
N ALA A 70 8.36 -2.36 -3.34
CA ALA A 70 7.53 -2.00 -2.19
C ALA A 70 6.36 -1.11 -2.61
N GLY A 71 6.60 -0.10 -3.44
CA GLY A 71 5.57 0.77 -4.01
C GLY A 71 4.48 0.00 -4.74
N VAL A 72 4.85 -0.88 -5.68
CA VAL A 72 3.90 -1.72 -6.41
C VAL A 72 3.17 -2.68 -5.45
N SER A 73 3.86 -3.25 -4.45
CA SER A 73 3.22 -4.15 -3.47
C SER A 73 2.16 -3.45 -2.62
N VAL A 74 2.42 -2.20 -2.20
CA VAL A 74 1.44 -1.37 -1.48
C VAL A 74 0.25 -1.03 -2.37
N ALA A 75 0.50 -0.62 -3.63
CA ALA A 75 -0.56 -0.33 -4.60
C ALA A 75 -1.48 -1.55 -4.82
N ILE A 76 -0.92 -2.76 -4.99
CA ILE A 76 -1.69 -4.02 -5.08
C ILE A 76 -2.56 -4.23 -3.84
N GLY A 77 -2.01 -3.99 -2.65
CA GLY A 77 -2.73 -4.17 -1.40
C GLY A 77 -3.98 -3.30 -1.33
N GLU A 78 -3.84 -2.03 -1.69
CA GLU A 78 -4.96 -1.07 -1.69
C GLU A 78 -5.93 -1.34 -2.84
N ALA A 79 -5.45 -1.63 -4.05
CA ALA A 79 -6.28 -2.03 -5.19
C ALA A 79 -7.14 -3.26 -4.85
N LYS A 80 -6.60 -4.28 -4.16
CA LYS A 80 -7.37 -5.45 -3.69
C LYS A 80 -8.45 -5.10 -2.67
N ARG A 81 -8.24 -4.08 -1.83
CA ARG A 81 -9.28 -3.61 -0.90
C ARG A 81 -10.40 -2.94 -1.68
N VAL A 82 -10.07 -2.12 -2.67
CA VAL A 82 -11.06 -1.43 -3.51
C VAL A 82 -11.81 -2.40 -4.41
N ALA A 83 -11.15 -3.34 -5.09
CA ALA A 83 -11.80 -4.36 -5.90
C ALA A 83 -12.84 -5.17 -5.10
N ARG A 84 -12.52 -5.58 -3.86
CA ARG A 84 -13.50 -6.24 -2.97
C ARG A 84 -14.67 -5.33 -2.61
N TYR A 85 -14.41 -4.07 -2.31
CA TYR A 85 -15.44 -3.08 -2.03
C TYR A 85 -16.39 -2.88 -3.22
N LEU A 86 -15.84 -2.73 -4.44
CA LEU A 86 -16.59 -2.59 -5.68
C LEU A 86 -17.45 -3.84 -5.95
N ALA A 87 -16.90 -5.05 -5.74
CA ALA A 87 -17.65 -6.28 -5.87
C ALA A 87 -18.81 -6.37 -4.86
N THR A 88 -18.61 -5.94 -3.61
CA THR A 88 -19.69 -5.85 -2.61
C THR A 88 -20.76 -4.86 -3.02
N LEU A 89 -20.38 -3.68 -3.53
CA LEU A 89 -21.33 -2.70 -4.05
C LEU A 89 -22.13 -3.27 -5.22
N LYS A 90 -21.48 -3.95 -6.17
CA LYS A 90 -22.12 -4.55 -7.36
C LYS A 90 -23.17 -5.61 -6.97
N ARG A 91 -22.91 -6.38 -5.90
CA ARG A 91 -23.86 -7.38 -5.37
C ARG A 91 -25.05 -6.73 -4.65
N ASN A 92 -24.82 -5.63 -3.95
CA ASN A 92 -25.86 -4.90 -3.22
C ASN A 92 -26.66 -3.98 -4.16
N ARG A 93 -27.55 -4.59 -4.96
CA ARG A 93 -28.42 -3.93 -5.98
C ARG A 93 -29.26 -2.75 -5.47
N ASN A 94 -29.41 -2.60 -4.15
CA ASN A 94 -30.23 -1.56 -3.53
C ASN A 94 -29.53 -0.17 -3.50
N GLY A 95 -28.24 -0.08 -3.82
CA GLY A 95 -27.45 1.16 -3.69
C GLY A 95 -27.34 2.02 -4.96
N SER A 96 -27.34 1.43 -6.14
CA SER A 96 -27.02 2.07 -7.43
C SER A 96 -28.11 1.82 -8.49
N ARG A 97 -28.74 2.88 -9.01
CA ARG A 97 -29.73 2.82 -10.10
C ARG A 97 -29.19 3.47 -11.38
N GLY A 98 -29.70 3.05 -12.53
CA GLY A 98 -29.40 3.65 -13.83
C GLY A 98 -27.90 3.63 -14.18
N ARG A 99 -27.38 4.75 -14.68
CA ARG A 99 -26.00 4.95 -15.15
C ARG A 99 -24.92 4.60 -14.11
N ASN A 100 -25.19 4.78 -12.80
CA ASN A 100 -24.26 4.35 -11.74
C ASN A 100 -24.04 2.84 -11.69
N ARG A 101 -24.99 2.03 -12.17
CA ARG A 101 -24.82 0.57 -12.22
C ARG A 101 -23.87 0.15 -13.33
N ILE A 102 -23.89 0.87 -14.46
CA ILE A 102 -22.99 0.64 -15.60
C ILE A 102 -21.58 1.07 -15.20
N ALA A 103 -21.41 2.31 -14.74
CA ALA A 103 -20.13 2.82 -14.23
C ALA A 103 -19.52 1.93 -13.13
N LEU A 104 -20.34 1.34 -12.26
CA LEU A 104 -19.88 0.38 -11.27
C LEU A 104 -19.44 -0.97 -11.87
N SER A 105 -20.06 -1.43 -12.95
CA SER A 105 -19.59 -2.63 -13.65
C SER A 105 -18.25 -2.34 -14.31
N ASP A 106 -18.16 -1.24 -15.04
CA ASP A 106 -16.95 -0.81 -15.75
C ASP A 106 -15.80 -0.62 -14.75
N CYS A 107 -16.06 0.05 -13.63
CA CYS A 107 -15.05 0.21 -12.58
C CYS A 107 -14.59 -1.13 -11.96
N VAL A 108 -15.47 -2.14 -11.87
CA VAL A 108 -15.04 -3.48 -11.42
C VAL A 108 -14.07 -4.11 -12.42
N GLU A 109 -14.33 -3.96 -13.72
CA GLU A 109 -13.47 -4.46 -14.80
C GLU A 109 -12.13 -3.72 -14.82
N CYS A 110 -12.15 -2.38 -14.78
CA CYS A 110 -10.93 -1.57 -14.65
C CYS A 110 -10.06 -1.99 -13.46
N PHE A 111 -10.65 -2.32 -12.31
CA PHE A 111 -9.89 -2.77 -11.14
C PHE A 111 -9.36 -4.21 -11.26
N GLN A 112 -9.95 -5.04 -12.12
CA GLN A 112 -9.36 -6.34 -12.48
C GLN A 112 -8.10 -6.13 -13.33
N ASP A 113 -8.20 -5.28 -14.36
CA ASP A 113 -7.06 -4.94 -15.23
C ASP A 113 -5.93 -4.22 -14.47
N THR A 114 -6.29 -3.28 -13.60
CA THR A 114 -5.37 -2.64 -12.63
C THR A 114 -4.58 -3.70 -11.85
N LEU A 115 -5.25 -4.70 -11.29
CA LEU A 115 -4.59 -5.74 -10.49
C LEU A 115 -3.69 -6.65 -11.33
N ASP A 116 -4.11 -6.99 -12.55
CA ASP A 116 -3.32 -7.81 -13.46
C ASP A 116 -2.05 -7.08 -13.89
N ASN A 117 -2.18 -5.82 -14.29
CA ASN A 117 -1.05 -4.95 -14.62
C ASN A 117 -0.07 -4.82 -13.45
N LEU A 118 -0.56 -4.50 -12.25
CA LEU A 118 0.29 -4.38 -11.06
C LEU A 118 0.97 -5.70 -10.67
N HIS A 119 0.29 -6.85 -10.79
CA HIS A 119 0.91 -8.14 -10.52
C HIS A 119 1.98 -8.51 -11.55
N ARG A 120 1.78 -8.21 -12.85
CA ARG A 120 2.81 -8.38 -13.89
C ARG A 120 4.04 -7.53 -13.59
N SER A 121 3.83 -6.25 -13.24
CA SER A 121 4.90 -5.36 -12.80
C SER A 121 5.68 -5.92 -11.62
N LEU A 122 4.99 -6.37 -10.57
CA LEU A 122 5.65 -6.93 -9.39
C LEU A 122 6.41 -8.23 -9.71
N TYR A 123 5.89 -9.06 -10.61
CA TYR A 123 6.55 -10.28 -11.07
C TYR A 123 7.89 -9.97 -11.76
N VAL A 124 7.90 -9.01 -12.70
CA VAL A 124 9.13 -8.60 -13.40
C VAL A 124 10.10 -7.91 -12.45
N LEU A 125 9.63 -7.00 -11.59
CA LEU A 125 10.48 -6.33 -10.59
C LEU A 125 11.20 -7.30 -9.64
N ARG A 126 10.63 -8.50 -9.40
CA ARG A 126 11.26 -9.56 -8.57
C ARG A 126 12.33 -10.35 -9.33
N LYS A 127 12.40 -10.22 -10.64
CA LYS A 127 13.27 -10.99 -11.55
C LYS A 127 14.10 -10.09 -12.46
N LEU A 128 14.35 -8.85 -12.03
CA LEU A 128 15.20 -7.93 -12.77
C LEU A 128 16.58 -8.55 -12.98
N SER A 129 17.10 -8.39 -14.19
CA SER A 129 18.42 -8.86 -14.58
C SER A 129 19.22 -7.72 -15.19
N VAL A 130 20.54 -7.77 -15.05
CA VAL A 130 21.42 -6.77 -15.68
C VAL A 130 21.30 -6.82 -17.22
N ARG A 131 21.11 -8.01 -17.79
CA ARG A 131 21.05 -8.22 -19.24
C ARG A 131 19.80 -7.59 -19.87
N ASP A 132 18.65 -7.79 -19.23
CA ASP A 132 17.35 -7.42 -19.79
C ASP A 132 16.74 -6.20 -19.06
N PHE A 133 17.56 -5.45 -18.28
CA PHE A 133 17.09 -4.42 -17.35
C PHE A 133 16.21 -3.35 -18.03
N GLY A 134 16.68 -2.81 -19.16
CA GLY A 134 16.01 -1.72 -19.86
C GLY A 134 14.58 -2.07 -20.25
N SER A 135 14.42 -3.17 -21.00
CA SER A 135 13.11 -3.65 -21.43
C SER A 135 12.23 -4.06 -20.25
N GLN A 136 12.79 -4.73 -19.23
CA GLN A 136 12.04 -5.11 -18.04
C GLN A 136 11.47 -3.91 -17.28
N VAL A 137 12.24 -2.84 -17.13
CA VAL A 137 11.79 -1.62 -16.43
C VAL A 137 10.81 -0.82 -17.29
N GLU A 138 10.99 -0.80 -18.61
CA GLU A 138 10.06 -0.19 -19.57
C GLU A 138 8.69 -0.90 -19.57
N ASP A 139 8.67 -2.23 -19.61
CA ASP A 139 7.45 -3.04 -19.48
C ASP A 139 6.72 -2.74 -18.17
N VAL A 140 7.48 -2.70 -17.07
CA VAL A 140 6.94 -2.40 -15.74
C VAL A 140 6.32 -1.00 -15.70
N ALA A 141 7.00 0.01 -16.23
CA ALA A 141 6.50 1.39 -16.29
C ALA A 141 5.24 1.47 -17.16
N THR A 142 5.19 0.74 -18.27
CA THR A 142 4.04 0.66 -19.17
C THR A 142 2.83 0.07 -18.45
N TRP A 143 2.97 -1.08 -17.80
CA TRP A 143 1.84 -1.69 -17.08
C TRP A 143 1.37 -0.88 -15.88
N VAL A 144 2.28 -0.25 -15.12
CA VAL A 144 1.86 0.64 -14.01
C VAL A 144 1.17 1.90 -14.54
N SER A 145 1.56 2.41 -15.71
CA SER A 145 0.86 3.51 -16.36
C SER A 145 -0.52 3.09 -16.89
N ALA A 146 -0.65 1.87 -17.41
CA ALA A 146 -1.94 1.30 -17.80
C ALA A 146 -2.88 1.16 -16.58
N ALA A 147 -2.36 0.68 -15.43
CA ALA A 147 -3.12 0.62 -14.19
C ALA A 147 -3.65 2.00 -13.74
N LEU A 148 -2.87 3.08 -13.91
CA LEU A 148 -3.35 4.44 -13.65
C LEU A 148 -4.49 4.84 -14.58
N THR A 149 -4.37 4.53 -15.88
CA THR A 149 -5.42 4.80 -16.87
C THR A 149 -6.72 4.05 -16.53
N ASP A 150 -6.62 2.80 -16.08
CA ASP A 150 -7.78 2.00 -15.65
C ASP A 150 -8.45 2.61 -14.40
N GLU A 151 -7.65 3.03 -13.41
CA GLU A 151 -8.12 3.69 -12.20
C GLU A 151 -8.81 5.04 -12.50
N ASP A 152 -8.24 5.83 -13.40
CA ASP A 152 -8.82 7.10 -13.86
C ASP A 152 -10.11 6.87 -14.67
N THR A 153 -10.13 5.88 -15.55
CA THR A 153 -11.34 5.49 -16.31
C THR A 153 -12.49 5.09 -15.37
N CYS A 154 -12.19 4.37 -14.27
CA CYS A 154 -13.19 4.10 -13.24
C CYS A 154 -13.76 5.40 -12.65
N LEU A 155 -12.91 6.39 -12.34
CA LEU A 155 -13.35 7.66 -11.77
C LEU A 155 -14.23 8.46 -12.73
N ASP A 156 -13.84 8.54 -14.00
CA ASP A 156 -14.56 9.27 -15.06
C ASP A 156 -16.00 8.75 -15.23
N GLY A 157 -16.22 7.44 -15.03
CA GLY A 157 -17.55 6.82 -15.06
C GLY A 157 -18.54 7.43 -14.05
N PHE A 158 -18.06 8.13 -13.01
CA PHE A 158 -18.89 8.71 -11.94
C PHE A 158 -18.94 10.24 -11.94
N ASP A 159 -18.29 10.93 -12.89
CA ASP A 159 -18.05 12.38 -12.78
C ASP A 159 -19.32 13.24 -12.87
N GLU A 160 -20.34 12.77 -13.60
CA GLU A 160 -21.66 13.42 -13.69
C GLU A 160 -22.55 13.18 -12.44
N GLN A 161 -22.15 12.31 -11.50
CA GLN A 161 -22.99 11.85 -10.39
C GLN A 161 -22.30 11.93 -9.02
N ARG A 162 -21.92 13.14 -8.63
CA ARG A 162 -21.33 13.45 -7.30
C ARG A 162 -22.36 13.46 -6.16
N GLY A 163 -23.23 12.46 -6.11
CA GLY A 163 -24.12 12.23 -4.97
C GLY A 163 -23.34 11.74 -3.74
N LYS A 164 -23.84 12.05 -2.52
CA LYS A 164 -23.21 11.63 -1.24
C LYS A 164 -22.93 10.12 -1.15
N ARG A 165 -23.66 9.28 -1.91
CA ARG A 165 -23.51 7.82 -1.93
C ARG A 165 -22.28 7.32 -2.68
N ILE A 166 -21.79 8.05 -3.69
CA ILE A 166 -20.65 7.63 -4.54
C ILE A 166 -19.31 8.20 -4.04
N LYS A 167 -19.34 9.27 -3.25
CA LYS A 167 -18.14 9.88 -2.65
C LYS A 167 -17.19 8.88 -1.95
N PRO A 168 -17.68 7.88 -1.17
CA PRO A 168 -16.79 6.88 -0.58
C PRO A 168 -16.07 6.00 -1.61
N LEU A 169 -16.69 5.71 -2.75
CA LEU A 169 -16.08 4.99 -3.87
C LEU A 169 -14.98 5.85 -4.49
N ILE A 170 -15.30 7.08 -4.89
CA ILE A 170 -14.35 8.01 -5.49
C ILE A 170 -13.10 8.17 -4.61
N ASN A 171 -13.29 8.46 -3.32
CA ASN A 171 -12.17 8.63 -2.38
C ASN A 171 -11.28 7.37 -2.28
N ARG A 172 -11.87 6.18 -2.33
CA ARG A 172 -11.14 4.92 -2.28
C ARG A 172 -10.33 4.69 -3.54
N VAL A 173 -10.95 4.90 -4.70
CA VAL A 173 -10.29 4.75 -6.01
C VAL A 173 -9.16 5.76 -6.14
N SER A 174 -9.40 7.05 -5.87
CA SER A 174 -8.36 8.08 -5.91
C SER A 174 -7.17 7.78 -4.98
N ASN A 175 -7.42 7.19 -3.80
CA ASN A 175 -6.33 6.77 -2.92
C ASN A 175 -5.44 5.68 -3.56
N VAL A 176 -6.02 4.76 -4.34
CA VAL A 176 -5.24 3.78 -5.11
C VAL A 176 -4.46 4.50 -6.21
N THR A 177 -5.08 5.41 -6.97
CA THR A 177 -4.41 6.25 -7.97
C THR A 177 -3.19 6.97 -7.43
N TYR A 178 -3.26 7.50 -6.21
CA TYR A 178 -2.12 8.15 -5.57
C TYR A 178 -1.00 7.17 -5.20
N MET A 179 -1.35 5.95 -4.75
CA MET A 179 -0.37 4.90 -4.46
C MET A 179 0.28 4.38 -5.74
N THR A 180 -0.50 4.13 -6.79
CA THR A 180 -0.01 3.69 -8.11
C THR A 180 0.88 4.76 -8.73
N SER A 181 0.53 6.04 -8.62
CA SER A 181 1.35 7.17 -9.07
C SER A 181 2.69 7.25 -8.33
N ASN A 182 2.68 7.06 -7.00
CA ASN A 182 3.91 6.97 -6.22
C ASN A 182 4.76 5.76 -6.65
N ALA A 183 4.15 4.61 -6.93
CA ALA A 183 4.87 3.43 -7.42
C ALA A 183 5.54 3.69 -8.78
N LEU A 184 4.85 4.35 -9.71
CA LEU A 184 5.42 4.73 -11.00
C LEU A 184 6.63 5.67 -10.86
N ALA A 185 6.55 6.65 -9.96
CA ALA A 185 7.69 7.54 -9.69
C ALA A 185 8.91 6.78 -9.16
N LEU A 186 8.72 5.77 -8.30
CA LEU A 186 9.81 4.91 -7.81
C LEU A 186 10.37 4.00 -8.91
N ILE A 187 9.53 3.52 -9.83
CA ILE A 187 9.95 2.77 -11.02
C ILE A 187 10.80 3.66 -11.94
N ASN A 188 10.39 4.91 -12.15
CA ASN A 188 11.16 5.86 -12.95
C ASN A 188 12.52 6.17 -12.29
N LYS A 189 12.57 6.32 -10.95
CA LYS A 189 13.84 6.43 -10.20
C LYS A 189 14.73 5.20 -10.39
N LEU A 190 14.14 4.00 -10.40
CA LEU A 190 14.85 2.76 -10.73
C LEU A 190 15.40 2.78 -12.17
N ALA A 191 14.61 3.22 -13.15
CA ALA A 191 15.04 3.32 -14.54
C ALA A 191 16.28 4.22 -14.68
N THR A 192 16.26 5.39 -14.02
CA THR A 192 17.39 6.33 -14.00
C THR A 192 18.62 5.77 -13.27
N ALA A 193 18.43 4.95 -12.23
CA ALA A 193 19.53 4.35 -11.48
C ALA A 193 20.29 3.27 -12.26
N GLY A 194 19.70 2.70 -13.31
CA GLY A 194 20.35 1.74 -14.20
C GLY A 194 20.57 0.34 -13.60
N PRO A 195 21.06 -0.61 -14.41
CA PRO A 195 21.29 -1.99 -13.99
C PRO A 195 22.39 -2.13 -12.91
N GLU A 196 23.24 -1.12 -12.73
CA GLU A 196 24.29 -1.09 -11.70
C GLU A 196 23.70 -1.22 -10.29
N CYS A 197 22.47 -0.73 -10.07
CA CYS A 197 21.81 -0.81 -8.77
C CYS A 197 21.46 -2.25 -8.33
N LEU A 198 21.58 -3.24 -9.22
CA LEU A 198 21.31 -4.65 -8.93
C LEU A 198 22.55 -5.43 -8.47
N LYS A 199 23.75 -4.85 -8.57
CA LYS A 199 25.02 -5.54 -8.29
C LYS A 199 25.43 -5.54 -6.81
N ASN A 200 24.60 -4.99 -5.94
CA ASN A 200 24.87 -4.79 -4.51
C ASN A 200 23.97 -5.63 -3.60
#